data_AF-A0A009Y201-F1
#
_entry.id   AF-A0A009Y201-F1
#
_cell.length_a   1.000
_cell.length_b   1.000
_cell.length_c   1.000
_cell.angle_alpha   90.00
_cell.angle_beta   90.00
_cell.angle_gamma   90.00
#
_symmetry.space_group_name_H-M   'P 1'
#
loop_
_entity.id
_entity.type
_entity.pdbx_description
1 polymer ?
#
loop_
_entity_poly.entity_id
_entity_poly.type
_entity_poly.pdbx_seq_one_letter_code
_entity_poly.pdbx_strand_id
1 'polypeptide(L)' 'IKGQTQAIEKALEDNVECGAILQQICSVRGAINGLMNEMLEVHLKDTLVSGETTEQQRKEELAEIAKILKSYLK' A
#
# COMPACT_ATOMS: atom_id res chain seq x y z
N ILE A 1 2.54 6.69 -8.91
CA ILE A 1 1.51 5.65 -9.20
C ILE A 1 0.52 6.14 -10.25
N LYS A 2 -0.20 7.26 -10.05
CA LYS A 2 -1.15 7.84 -11.03
C LYS A 2 -0.66 7.81 -12.50
N GLY A 3 0.53 8.32 -12.77
CA GLY A 3 1.09 8.33 -14.13
C GLY A 3 1.35 6.94 -14.71
N GLN A 4 1.70 5.94 -13.88
CA GLN A 4 1.85 4.56 -14.32
C GLN A 4 0.48 3.94 -14.66
N THR A 5 -0.56 4.26 -13.89
CA THR A 5 -1.93 3.82 -14.17
C THR A 5 -2.46 4.43 -15.48
N GLN A 6 -2.20 5.72 -15.72
CA GLN A 6 -2.54 6.39 -16.98
C GLN A 6 -1.76 5.81 -18.17
N ALA A 7 -0.50 5.40 -17.96
CA ALA A 7 0.29 4.75 -19.01
C ALA A 7 -0.28 3.37 -19.39
N ILE A 8 -0.81 2.62 -18.41
CA ILE A 8 -1.50 1.34 -18.66
C ILE A 8 -2.80 1.57 -19.44
N GLU A 9 -3.61 2.54 -19.03
CA GLU A 9 -4.85 2.92 -19.73
C GLU A 9 -4.56 3.24 -21.20
N LYS A 10 -3.56 4.10 -21.45
CA LYS A 10 -3.14 4.42 -22.81
C LYS A 10 -2.63 3.21 -23.58
N ALA A 11 -1.84 2.32 -22.95
CA ALA A 11 -1.33 1.12 -23.60
C ALA A 11 -2.45 0.15 -24.01
N LEU A 12 -3.54 0.08 -23.24
CA LEU A 12 -4.74 -0.68 -23.59
C LEU A 12 -5.46 -0.06 -24.79
N GLU A 13 -5.65 1.26 -24.79
CA GLU A 13 -6.26 2.00 -25.92
C GLU A 13 -5.46 1.84 -27.22
N ASP A 14 -4.13 1.89 -27.12
CA ASP A 14 -3.21 1.76 -28.24
C ASP A 14 -3.00 0.30 -28.69
N ASN A 15 -3.71 -0.68 -28.09
CA ASN A 15 -3.59 -2.12 -28.36
C ASN A 15 -2.14 -2.64 -28.29
N VAL A 16 -1.40 -2.17 -27.28
CA VAL A 16 -0.04 -2.63 -26.99
C VAL A 16 -0.04 -4.12 -26.63
N GLU A 17 1.08 -4.80 -26.90
CA GLU A 17 1.28 -6.21 -26.59
C GLU A 17 1.04 -6.51 -25.09
N CYS A 18 0.33 -7.62 -24.81
CA CYS A 18 -0.12 -8.00 -23.47
C CYS A 18 1.03 -8.14 -22.46
N GLY A 19 2.17 -8.71 -22.85
CA GLY A 19 3.37 -8.84 -22.04
C GLY A 19 3.91 -7.50 -21.55
N ALA A 20 3.94 -6.48 -22.41
CA ALA A 20 4.33 -5.12 -22.02
C ALA A 20 3.34 -4.50 -21.01
N ILE A 21 2.03 -4.70 -21.19
CA ILE A 21 1.00 -4.25 -20.24
C ILE A 21 1.15 -4.98 -18.89
N LEU A 22 1.37 -6.30 -18.90
CA LEU A 22 1.63 -7.09 -17.70
C LEU A 22 2.88 -6.60 -16.95
N GLN A 23 3.93 -6.21 -17.67
CA GLN A 23 5.14 -5.63 -17.06
C GLN A 23 4.84 -4.29 -16.37
N GLN A 24 4.01 -3.44 -16.98
CA GLN A 24 3.57 -2.18 -16.35
C GLN A 24 2.72 -2.44 -15.09
N ILE A 25 1.81 -3.43 -15.12
CA ILE A 25 1.02 -3.84 -13.95
C ILE A 25 1.95 -4.31 -12.82
N CYS A 26 2.97 -5.13 -13.13
CA CYS A 26 3.97 -5.56 -12.17
C CYS A 26 4.74 -4.37 -11.54
N SER A 27 5.09 -3.37 -12.35
CA SER A 27 5.71 -2.12 -11.85
C SER A 27 4.78 -1.36 -10.90
N VAL A 28 3.51 -1.19 -11.28
CA VAL A 28 2.51 -0.51 -10.44
C VAL A 28 2.32 -1.23 -9.11
N ARG A 29 2.23 -2.57 -9.14
CA ARG A 29 2.16 -3.38 -7.92
C ARG A 29 3.35 -3.13 -7.00
N GLY A 30 4.56 -3.07 -7.55
CA GLY A 30 5.77 -2.73 -6.78
C GLY A 30 5.70 -1.35 -6.15
N ALA A 31 5.26 -0.33 -6.90
CA ALA A 31 5.11 1.03 -6.38
C ALA A 31 4.04 1.14 -5.28
N ILE A 32 2.90 0.43 -5.42
CA ILE A 32 1.86 0.38 -4.39
C ILE A 32 2.38 -0.29 -3.13
N ASN A 33 3.12 -1.40 -3.25
CA ASN A 33 3.71 -2.08 -2.09
C ASN A 33 4.71 -1.18 -1.35
N GLY A 34 5.53 -0.41 -2.08
CA GLY A 34 6.43 0.58 -1.47
C GLY A 34 5.67 1.64 -0.68
N LEU A 35 4.66 2.27 -1.29
CA LEU A 35 3.82 3.28 -0.62
C LEU A 35 3.11 2.70 0.61
N MET A 36 2.64 1.45 0.53
CA MET A 36 1.96 0.82 1.65
C MET A 36 2.89 0.65 2.86
N ASN A 37 4.14 0.23 2.63
CA ASN A 37 5.13 0.10 3.70
C ASN A 37 5.41 1.45 4.37
N GLU A 38 5.59 2.51 3.59
CA GLU A 38 5.78 3.87 4.12
C GLU A 38 4.58 4.33 4.97
N MET A 39 3.36 4.12 4.46
CA MET A 39 2.15 4.50 5.20
C MET A 39 1.95 3.70 6.47
N LEU A 40 2.30 2.42 6.47
CA LEU A 40 2.23 1.57 7.66
C LEU A 40 3.21 2.07 8.74
N GLU A 41 4.43 2.42 8.36
CA GLU A 41 5.43 2.97 9.29
C GLU A 41 4.95 4.27 9.93
N VAL A 42 4.45 5.21 9.10
CA VAL A 42 3.90 6.49 9.59
C VAL A 42 2.75 6.24 10.56
N HIS A 43 1.79 5.39 10.20
CA HIS A 43 0.64 5.11 11.04
C HIS A 43 1.05 4.47 12.38
N LEU A 44 1.93 3.47 12.36
CA LEU A 44 2.46 2.84 13.59
C LEU A 44 3.15 3.86 14.51
N LYS A 45 3.96 4.75 13.92
CA LYS A 45 4.67 5.78 14.68
C LYS A 45 3.71 6.79 15.30
N ASP A 46 2.69 7.20 14.56
CA ASP A 46 1.72 8.19 15.02
C ASP A 46 0.80 7.63 16.11
N THR A 47 0.40 6.36 16.03
CA THR A 47 -0.63 5.80 16.92
C THR A 47 -0.10 4.98 18.09
N LEU A 48 1.10 4.38 17.97
CA LEU A 48 1.67 3.55 19.04
C LEU A 48 2.87 4.18 19.75
N VAL A 49 3.59 5.09 19.09
CA VAL A 49 4.87 5.64 19.60
C VAL A 49 4.73 7.09 20.03
N SER A 50 3.99 7.89 19.26
CA SER A 50 3.88 9.33 19.49
C SER A 50 2.72 9.67 20.43
N GLY A 51 2.92 10.71 21.24
CA GLY A 51 1.90 11.23 22.16
C GLY A 51 1.76 10.44 23.46
N GLU A 52 0.99 11.01 24.40
CA GLU A 52 0.66 10.35 25.67
C GLU A 52 -0.58 9.48 25.49
N THR A 53 -0.36 8.18 25.26
CA THR A 53 -1.43 7.18 25.17
C THR A 53 -1.46 6.30 26.41
N THR A 54 -2.65 5.82 26.77
CA THR A 54 -2.81 4.77 27.78
C THR A 54 -2.45 3.39 27.20
N GLU A 55 -2.17 2.43 28.07
CA GLU A 55 -1.92 1.04 27.64
C GLU A 55 -3.14 0.45 26.91
N GLN A 56 -4.35 0.77 27.37
CA GLN A 56 -5.59 0.28 26.76
C GLN A 56 -5.76 0.79 25.32
N GLN A 57 -5.51 2.09 25.08
CA GLN A 57 -5.57 2.68 23.74
C GLN A 57 -4.55 2.03 22.79
N ARG A 58 -3.32 1.77 23.25
CA ARG A 58 -2.32 1.07 22.44
C ARG A 58 -2.71 -0.37 22.11
N LYS A 59 -3.39 -1.08 23.03
CA LYS A 59 -3.87 -2.46 22.78
C LYS A 59 -4.97 -2.50 21.72
N GLU A 60 -5.91 -1.57 21.78
CA GLU A 60 -7.00 -1.45 20.79
C GLU A 60 -6.42 -1.15 19.41
N GLU A 61 -5.49 -0.21 19.32
CA GLU A 61 -4.86 0.18 18.06
C GLU A 61 -4.03 -0.96 17.45
N LEU A 62 -3.27 -1.69 18.29
CA LEU A 62 -2.52 -2.87 17.85
C LEU A 62 -3.43 -3.95 17.26
N ALA A 63 -4.64 -4.14 17.81
CA ALA A 63 -5.60 -5.12 17.31
C ALA A 63 -6.12 -4.73 15.91
N GLU A 64 -6.42 -3.45 15.68
CA GLU A 64 -6.83 -2.94 14.38
C GLU A 64 -5.71 -3.06 13.34
N ILE A 65 -4.48 -2.67 13.69
CA ILE A 65 -3.33 -2.81 12.79
C ILE A 65 -3.05 -4.28 12.47
N ALA A 66 -3.16 -5.19 13.44
CA ALA A 66 -2.97 -6.62 13.20
C ALA A 66 -3.99 -7.19 12.20
N LYS A 67 -5.22 -6.64 12.16
CA LYS A 67 -6.24 -7.00 11.17
C LYS A 67 -5.86 -6.53 9.76
N ILE A 68 -5.33 -5.31 9.64
CA ILE A 68 -4.83 -4.76 8.38
C ILE A 68 -3.62 -5.56 7.88
N LEU A 69 -2.68 -5.88 8.76
CA LEU A 69 -1.50 -6.67 8.38
C LEU A 69 -1.87 -8.08 7.92
N LYS A 70 -2.88 -8.70 8.54
CA LYS A 70 -3.39 -10.01 8.11
C LYS A 70 -4.08 -9.99 6.76
N SER A 71 -4.67 -8.89 6.32
CA SER A 71 -5.22 -8.80 4.96
C SER A 71 -4.14 -8.52 3.93
N TYR A 72 -3.05 -7.85 4.32
CA TYR A 72 -1.93 -7.52 3.45
C TYR A 72 -0.94 -8.67 3.22
N LEU A 73 -0.58 -9.40 4.28
CA LEU A 73 0.42 -10.49 4.24
C LEU A 73 -0.14 -11.84 3.77
N LYS A 74 -1.29 -11.84 3.09
CA LYS A 74 -1.85 -13.06 2.50
C LYS A 74 -1.23 -13.38 1.15
#